data_AF-A0A1Y1M6F5-F1
#
_entry.id   AF-A0A1Y1M6F5-F1
#
_cell.length_a   1.000
_cell.length_b   1.000
_cell.length_c   1.000
_cell.angle_alpha   90.00
_cell.angle_beta   90.00
_cell.angle_gamma   90.00
#
_symmetry.space_group_name_H-M   'P 1'
#
loop_
_entity.id
_entity.type
_entity.pdbx_description
1 polymer ?
#
loop_
_entity_poly.entity_id
_entity_poly.type
_entity_poly.pdbx_seq_one_letter_code
_entity_poly.pdbx_strand_id
1 'polypeptide(L)'
;MPSFYSKGYGTGMDTSVGNGEDLMTLEAEISELQRENARVESQMIKLKNDINAMESHLSHGEKETQALTQRNSNLNEYYESLRNNVITLLEHVRLPGGGSTPEKIGQENFDSYLTKLQTLCTPDGYCSEENRPLYETVKCALQDFTVLPTPI
;
A
#
# COMPACT_ATOMS: atom_id res chain seq x y z
N MET A 1 20.54 -8.89 59.39
CA MET A 1 21.70 -8.21 60.03
C MET A 1 22.49 -7.53 58.93
N PRO A 2 22.91 -6.26 59.04
CA PRO A 2 23.21 -5.53 60.27
C PRO A 2 22.30 -4.32 60.54
N SER A 3 22.14 -4.07 61.84
CA SER A 3 21.58 -2.87 62.47
C SER A 3 22.66 -1.79 62.53
N PHE A 4 22.27 -0.52 62.34
CA PHE A 4 23.10 0.63 62.72
C PHE A 4 22.28 1.67 63.48
N TYR A 5 22.42 1.58 64.80
CA TYR A 5 22.42 2.61 65.84
C TYR A 5 21.36 3.73 65.80
N SER A 6 20.37 3.54 66.66
CA SER A 6 19.74 4.62 67.41
C SER A 6 20.80 5.33 68.27
N LYS A 7 20.98 6.64 68.08
CA LYS A 7 21.78 7.50 68.96
C LYS A 7 20.99 8.77 69.26
N GLY A 8 20.22 8.72 70.35
CA GLY A 8 19.59 9.88 70.93
C GLY A 8 20.58 10.67 71.79
N TYR A 9 20.68 11.97 71.50
CA TYR A 9 21.06 13.09 72.37
C TYR A 9 20.46 14.30 71.64
N GLY A 10 19.65 15.20 72.17
CA GLY A 10 19.28 15.60 73.52
C GLY A 10 18.94 17.10 73.40
N THR A 11 18.25 17.63 74.42
CA THR A 11 18.10 19.08 74.71
C THR A 11 17.07 19.86 73.90
N GLY A 12 16.18 20.57 74.61
CA GLY A 12 15.44 21.72 74.07
C GLY A 12 13.94 21.55 74.08
N MET A 13 13.33 21.84 75.22
CA MET A 13 11.90 22.10 75.36
C MET A 13 11.57 23.44 74.66
N ASP A 14 11.55 23.48 73.32
CA ASP A 14 10.91 24.55 72.50
C ASP A 14 10.78 24.19 70.99
N THR A 15 10.43 22.96 70.63
CA THR A 15 10.23 22.55 69.22
C THR A 15 8.91 21.82 68.94
N SER A 16 8.02 21.77 69.93
CA SER A 16 6.72 21.07 69.80
C SER A 16 5.77 21.70 68.78
N VAL A 17 5.96 22.97 68.42
CA VAL A 17 5.06 23.70 67.50
C VAL A 17 5.53 23.55 66.04
N GLY A 18 6.83 23.52 65.76
CA GLY A 18 7.37 23.40 64.40
C GLY A 18 7.25 22.00 63.78
N ASN A 19 7.40 20.94 64.57
CA ASN A 19 7.31 19.55 64.07
C ASN A 19 5.92 19.17 63.52
N GLY A 20 4.86 19.81 64.02
CA GLY A 20 3.49 19.58 63.53
C GLY A 20 3.22 20.28 62.20
N GLU A 21 3.74 21.48 62.01
CA GLU A 21 3.61 22.25 60.77
C GLU A 21 4.39 21.60 59.62
N ASP A 22 5.59 21.08 59.89
CA ASP A 22 6.38 20.31 58.93
C ASP A 22 5.66 19.01 58.52
N LEU A 23 5.02 18.32 59.48
CA LEU A 23 4.23 17.12 59.20
C LEU A 23 3.01 17.42 58.32
N MET A 24 2.25 18.47 58.63
CA MET A 24 1.09 18.89 57.83
C MET A 24 1.51 19.31 56.41
N THR A 25 2.69 19.92 56.26
CA THR A 25 3.26 20.30 54.96
C THR A 25 3.61 19.06 54.13
N LEU A 26 4.26 18.06 54.74
CA LEU A 26 4.58 16.79 54.08
C LEU A 26 3.31 16.02 53.67
N GLU A 27 2.27 16.02 54.50
CA GLU A 27 0.98 15.39 54.17
C GLU A 27 0.30 16.08 52.97
N ALA A 28 0.40 17.41 52.87
CA ALA A 28 -0.09 18.16 51.72
C ALA A 28 0.71 17.81 50.45
N GLU A 29 2.05 17.73 50.53
CA GLU A 29 2.92 17.34 49.42
C GLU A 29 2.62 15.90 48.95
N ILE A 30 2.46 14.94 49.88
CA ILE A 30 2.06 13.57 49.57
C ILE A 30 0.71 13.55 48.84
N SER A 31 -0.26 14.36 49.31
CA SER A 31 -1.58 14.45 48.70
C SER A 31 -1.54 15.04 47.28
N GLU A 32 -0.67 16.02 47.04
CA GLU A 32 -0.44 16.59 45.72
C GLU A 32 0.24 15.58 44.78
N LEU A 33 1.30 14.90 45.25
CA LEU A 33 1.99 13.85 44.51
C LEU A 33 1.06 12.70 44.15
N GLN A 34 0.16 12.29 45.03
CA GLN A 34 -0.83 11.25 44.73
C GLN A 34 -1.81 11.69 43.63
N ARG A 35 -2.24 12.96 43.67
CA ARG A 35 -3.13 13.53 42.64
C ARG A 35 -2.43 13.59 41.29
N GLU A 36 -1.15 13.97 41.29
CA GLU A 36 -0.33 14.05 40.08
C GLU A 36 0.00 12.67 39.52
N ASN A 37 0.32 11.69 40.36
CA ASN A 37 0.48 10.29 39.94
C ASN A 37 -0.79 9.75 39.29
N ALA A 38 -1.96 9.95 39.91
CA ALA A 38 -3.24 9.51 39.33
C ALA A 38 -3.52 10.18 37.96
N ARG A 39 -3.13 11.46 37.81
CA ARG A 39 -3.23 12.19 36.54
C ARG A 39 -2.32 11.58 35.47
N VAL A 40 -1.06 11.31 35.80
CA VAL A 40 -0.08 10.71 34.90
C VAL A 40 -0.47 9.28 34.51
N GLU A 41 -0.92 8.47 35.46
CA GLU A 41 -1.44 7.11 35.21
C GLU A 41 -2.61 7.13 34.22
N SER A 42 -3.56 8.07 34.39
CA SER A 42 -4.67 8.23 33.45
C SER A 42 -4.20 8.60 32.04
N GLN A 43 -3.20 9.49 31.93
CA GLN A 43 -2.61 9.85 30.63
C GLN A 43 -1.89 8.66 30.00
N MET A 44 -1.16 7.87 30.78
CA MET A 44 -0.48 6.68 30.31
C MET A 44 -1.47 5.63 29.77
N ILE A 45 -2.60 5.42 30.46
CA ILE A 45 -3.65 4.49 29.99
C ILE A 45 -4.23 4.96 28.65
N LYS A 46 -4.50 6.26 28.50
CA LYS A 46 -4.99 6.81 27.22
C LYS A 46 -3.98 6.57 26.10
N LEU A 47 -2.72 6.92 26.32
CA LEU A 47 -1.66 6.72 25.33
C LEU A 47 -1.52 5.25 24.93
N LYS A 48 -1.62 4.32 25.89
CA LYS A 48 -1.60 2.89 25.60
C LYS A 48 -2.77 2.46 24.71
N ASN A 49 -3.97 2.99 24.96
CA ASN A 49 -5.14 2.70 24.12
C ASN A 49 -4.96 3.27 22.72
N ASP A 50 -4.42 4.48 22.59
CA ASP A 50 -4.15 5.11 21.30
C ASP A 50 -3.10 4.31 20.51
N ILE A 51 -2.04 3.82 21.17
CA ILE A 51 -1.04 2.94 20.56
C ILE A 51 -1.69 1.67 20.04
N ASN A 52 -2.49 0.98 20.86
CA ASN A 52 -3.17 -0.26 20.44
C ASN A 52 -4.09 -0.02 19.24
N ALA A 53 -4.79 1.12 19.20
CA ALA A 53 -5.63 1.49 18.06
C ALA A 53 -4.79 1.71 16.80
N MET A 54 -3.69 2.46 16.89
CA MET A 54 -2.76 2.67 15.79
C MET A 54 -2.17 1.36 15.28
N GLU A 55 -1.76 0.45 16.16
CA GLU A 55 -1.25 -0.88 15.80
C GLU A 55 -2.31 -1.70 15.04
N SER A 56 -3.57 -1.67 15.50
CA SER A 56 -4.67 -2.34 14.80
C SER A 56 -4.91 -1.76 13.41
N HIS A 57 -4.86 -0.43 13.26
CA HIS A 57 -4.99 0.24 11.97
C HIS A 57 -3.85 -0.11 11.03
N LEU A 58 -2.60 -0.12 11.51
CA LEU A 58 -1.43 -0.52 10.71
C LEU A 58 -1.56 -1.98 10.24
N SER A 59 -1.89 -2.90 11.14
CA SER A 59 -2.10 -4.31 10.79
C SER A 59 -3.20 -4.50 9.73
N HIS A 60 -4.25 -3.68 9.78
CA HIS A 60 -5.28 -3.68 8.75
C HIS A 60 -4.75 -3.18 7.40
N GLY A 61 -4.06 -2.04 7.38
CA GLY A 61 -3.48 -1.47 6.17
C GLY A 61 -2.46 -2.39 5.48
N GLU A 62 -1.68 -3.15 6.25
CA GLU A 62 -0.78 -4.18 5.71
C GLU A 62 -1.55 -5.28 4.95
N LYS A 63 -2.68 -5.75 5.49
CA LYS A 63 -3.53 -6.76 4.83
C LYS A 63 -4.13 -6.24 3.53
N GLU A 64 -4.60 -4.99 3.53
CA GLU A 64 -5.11 -4.35 2.31
C GLU A 64 -4.03 -4.19 1.25
N THR A 65 -2.83 -3.80 1.66
CA THR A 65 -1.67 -3.68 0.76
C THR A 65 -1.29 -5.03 0.16
N GLN A 66 -1.25 -6.09 0.97
CA GLN A 66 -1.02 -7.46 0.46
C GLN A 66 -2.09 -7.90 -0.54
N ALA A 67 -3.36 -7.61 -0.24
CA ALA A 67 -4.46 -7.94 -1.15
C ALA A 67 -4.35 -7.18 -2.48
N LEU A 68 -3.91 -5.92 -2.46
CA LEU A 68 -3.68 -5.12 -3.66
C LEU A 68 -2.51 -5.68 -4.48
N THR A 69 -1.40 -6.02 -3.84
CA THR A 69 -0.25 -6.66 -4.50
C THR A 69 -0.65 -7.97 -5.16
N GLN A 70 -1.45 -8.80 -4.48
CA GLN A 70 -1.94 -10.05 -5.06
C GLN A 70 -2.83 -9.81 -6.29
N ARG A 71 -3.75 -8.83 -6.22
CA ARG A 71 -4.58 -8.47 -7.40
C ARG A 71 -3.72 -8.00 -8.57
N ASN A 72 -2.68 -7.22 -8.30
CA ASN A 72 -1.76 -6.74 -9.32
C ASN A 72 -1.00 -7.91 -9.98
N SER A 73 -0.49 -8.86 -9.19
CA SER A 73 0.15 -10.08 -9.71
C SER A 73 -0.80 -10.86 -10.63
N ASN A 74 -2.04 -11.09 -10.18
CA ASN A 74 -3.04 -11.82 -10.98
C ASN A 74 -3.35 -11.10 -12.30
N LEU A 75 -3.41 -9.78 -12.27
CA LEU A 75 -3.64 -8.96 -13.47
C LEU A 75 -2.47 -9.07 -14.45
N ASN A 76 -1.23 -9.04 -13.94
CA ASN A 76 -0.04 -9.21 -14.75
C ASN A 76 0.00 -10.59 -15.42
N GLU A 77 -0.32 -11.65 -14.67
CA GLU A 77 -0.46 -13.02 -15.21
C GLU A 77 -1.54 -13.10 -16.30
N TYR A 78 -2.67 -12.41 -16.10
CA TYR A 78 -3.73 -12.34 -17.11
C TYR A 78 -3.26 -11.65 -18.39
N TYR A 79 -2.56 -10.51 -18.29
CA TYR A 79 -2.02 -9.81 -19.45
C TYR A 79 -0.95 -10.63 -20.19
N GLU A 80 -0.09 -11.34 -19.46
CA GLU A 80 0.89 -12.26 -20.05
C GLU A 80 0.20 -13.43 -20.78
N SER A 81 -0.81 -14.04 -20.17
CA SER A 81 -1.62 -15.08 -20.81
C SER A 81 -2.33 -14.55 -22.07
N LEU A 82 -2.91 -13.36 -22.00
CA LEU A 82 -3.57 -12.72 -23.13
C LEU A 82 -2.58 -12.42 -24.26
N ARG A 83 -1.42 -11.84 -23.94
CA ARG A 83 -0.33 -11.60 -24.90
C ARG A 83 0.08 -12.89 -25.59
N ASN A 84 0.32 -13.97 -24.83
CA ASN A 84 0.69 -15.27 -25.37
C ASN A 84 -0.39 -15.85 -26.29
N ASN A 85 -1.67 -15.75 -25.90
CA ASN A 85 -2.78 -16.18 -26.76
C ASN A 85 -2.80 -15.42 -28.09
N VAL A 86 -2.60 -14.09 -28.06
CA VAL A 86 -2.58 -13.28 -29.29
C VAL A 86 -1.35 -13.61 -30.15
N ILE A 87 -0.18 -13.82 -29.54
CA ILE A 87 1.03 -14.32 -30.22
C ILE A 87 0.71 -15.63 -30.96
N THR A 88 0.09 -16.60 -30.28
CA THR A 88 -0.29 -17.89 -30.89
C THR A 88 -1.30 -17.72 -32.03
N LEU A 89 -2.31 -16.86 -31.86
CA LEU A 89 -3.29 -16.57 -32.92
C LEU A 89 -2.65 -15.95 -34.15
N LEU A 90 -1.62 -15.12 -33.96
CA LEU A 90 -0.93 -14.40 -35.04
C LEU A 90 0.29 -15.14 -35.61
N GLU A 91 0.72 -16.27 -35.02
CA GLU A 91 1.93 -17.01 -35.41
C GLU A 91 1.97 -17.37 -36.90
N HIS A 92 0.79 -17.63 -37.50
CA HIS A 92 0.66 -18.05 -38.89
C HIS A 92 0.30 -16.90 -39.85
N VAL A 93 0.06 -15.69 -39.34
CA VAL A 93 -0.35 -14.54 -40.14
C VAL A 93 0.86 -13.93 -40.83
N ARG A 94 0.84 -13.92 -42.18
CA ARG A 94 1.90 -13.31 -43.01
C ARG A 94 1.50 -11.91 -43.45
N LEU A 95 2.35 -10.93 -43.16
CA LEU A 95 2.13 -9.54 -43.56
C LEU A 95 2.49 -9.35 -45.05
N PRO A 96 1.62 -8.72 -45.87
CA PRO A 96 1.94 -8.40 -47.25
C PRO A 96 3.05 -7.34 -47.33
N GLY A 97 4.04 -7.55 -48.21
CA GLY A 97 5.17 -6.63 -48.40
C GLY A 97 6.41 -6.89 -47.54
N GLY A 98 6.41 -7.90 -46.66
CA GLY A 98 7.58 -8.32 -45.89
C GLY A 98 8.50 -9.26 -46.70
N GLY A 99 9.74 -8.84 -46.94
CA GLY A 99 10.75 -9.64 -47.66
C GLY A 99 11.06 -10.98 -47.00
N SER A 100 11.14 -12.03 -47.83
CA SER A 100 11.82 -13.34 -47.75
C SER A 100 12.01 -14.15 -46.45
N THR A 101 11.67 -13.68 -45.25
CA THR A 101 11.76 -14.48 -44.02
C THR A 101 10.58 -14.19 -43.09
N PRO A 102 9.76 -15.20 -42.74
CA PRO A 102 8.80 -15.05 -41.66
C PRO A 102 9.59 -14.89 -40.35
N GLU A 103 9.69 -13.66 -39.84
CA GLU A 103 10.09 -13.46 -38.44
C GLU A 103 9.04 -14.16 -37.58
N LYS A 104 9.48 -15.14 -36.77
CA LYS A 104 8.62 -15.76 -35.79
C LYS A 104 8.19 -14.68 -34.79
N ILE A 105 6.88 -14.54 -34.60
CA ILE A 105 6.35 -13.61 -33.61
C ILE A 105 6.67 -14.15 -32.21
N GLY A 106 7.28 -13.31 -31.39
CA GLY A 106 7.77 -13.61 -30.06
C GLY A 106 7.52 -12.43 -29.13
N GLN A 107 7.78 -12.61 -27.84
CA GLN A 107 7.47 -11.59 -26.84
C GLN A 107 8.25 -10.28 -27.09
N GLU A 108 9.49 -10.40 -27.54
CA GLU A 108 10.42 -9.30 -27.81
C GLU A 108 10.04 -8.44 -29.03
N ASN A 109 9.27 -8.98 -29.98
CA ASN A 109 8.91 -8.30 -31.21
C ASN A 109 7.38 -8.08 -31.36
N PHE A 110 6.58 -8.58 -30.43
CA PHE A 110 5.13 -8.52 -30.46
C PHE A 110 4.59 -7.10 -30.63
N ASP A 111 5.09 -6.13 -29.85
CA ASP A 111 4.61 -4.75 -29.90
C ASP A 111 4.94 -4.09 -31.25
N SER A 112 6.12 -4.39 -31.81
CA SER A 112 6.50 -3.93 -33.16
C SER A 112 5.63 -4.58 -34.24
N TYR A 113 5.34 -5.87 -34.11
CA TYR A 113 4.46 -6.59 -35.03
C TYR A 113 3.02 -6.05 -34.98
N LEU A 114 2.48 -5.80 -33.78
CA LEU A 114 1.16 -5.21 -33.58
C LEU A 114 1.07 -3.82 -34.18
N THR A 115 2.11 -2.99 -34.02
CA THR A 115 2.21 -1.66 -34.64
C THR A 115 2.19 -1.74 -36.17
N LYS A 116 2.93 -2.70 -36.76
CA LYS A 116 2.91 -2.96 -38.22
C LYS A 116 1.51 -3.37 -38.68
N LEU A 117 0.85 -4.29 -37.96
CA LEU A 117 -0.54 -4.70 -38.24
C LEU A 117 -1.51 -3.52 -38.18
N GLN A 118 -1.45 -2.70 -37.13
CA GLN A 118 -2.27 -1.51 -36.98
C GLN A 118 -2.08 -0.53 -38.14
N THR A 119 -0.84 -0.32 -38.58
CA THR A 119 -0.52 0.54 -39.73
C THR A 119 -1.18 0.05 -41.01
N LEU A 120 -1.19 -1.27 -41.26
CA LEU A 120 -1.86 -1.86 -42.43
C LEU A 120 -3.39 -1.68 -42.40
N CYS A 121 -3.96 -1.55 -41.20
CA CYS A 121 -5.38 -1.31 -40.97
C CYS A 121 -5.77 0.18 -41.04
N THR A 122 -4.85 1.10 -41.33
CA THR A 122 -5.19 2.52 -41.51
C THR A 122 -5.78 2.79 -42.92
N PRO A 123 -6.61 3.83 -43.10
CA PRO A 123 -7.22 4.16 -44.40
C PRO A 123 -6.21 4.40 -45.53
N ASP A 124 -4.99 4.83 -45.18
CA ASP A 124 -3.87 5.08 -46.10
C ASP A 124 -2.93 3.87 -46.24
N GLY A 125 -3.20 2.76 -45.52
CA GLY A 125 -2.43 1.52 -45.58
C GLY A 125 -2.74 0.67 -46.82
N TYR A 126 -1.96 -0.39 -47.03
CA TYR A 126 -2.07 -1.38 -48.11
C TYR A 126 -3.36 -2.25 -48.04
N CYS A 127 -4.51 -1.66 -47.70
CA CYS A 127 -5.80 -2.34 -47.82
C CYS A 127 -6.18 -2.37 -49.30
N SER A 128 -6.16 -3.55 -49.92
CA SER A 128 -6.75 -3.73 -51.25
C SER A 128 -8.20 -3.22 -51.22
N GLU A 129 -8.61 -2.41 -52.20
CA GLU A 129 -9.99 -1.91 -52.35
C GLU A 129 -11.04 -3.05 -52.29
N GLU A 130 -10.64 -4.27 -52.64
CA GLU A 130 -11.44 -5.48 -52.55
C GLU A 130 -11.77 -5.93 -51.11
N ASN A 131 -10.86 -5.71 -50.15
CA ASN A 131 -11.03 -6.11 -48.75
C ASN A 131 -11.61 -5.00 -47.86
N ARG A 132 -11.75 -3.78 -48.41
CA ARG A 132 -12.26 -2.60 -47.71
C ARG A 132 -13.66 -2.80 -47.09
N PRO A 133 -14.64 -3.43 -47.77
CA PRO A 133 -15.97 -3.66 -47.19
C PRO A 133 -15.94 -4.64 -46.00
N LEU A 134 -15.08 -5.65 -46.07
CA LEU A 134 -14.88 -6.61 -44.98
C LEU A 134 -14.28 -5.92 -43.76
N TYR A 135 -13.27 -5.08 -43.97
CA TYR A 135 -12.63 -4.30 -42.91
C TYR A 135 -13.64 -3.36 -42.22
N GLU A 136 -14.44 -2.61 -42.98
CA GLU A 136 -15.50 -1.74 -42.42
C GLU A 136 -16.54 -2.55 -41.64
N THR A 137 -16.93 -3.73 -42.14
CA THR A 137 -17.89 -4.62 -41.43
C THR A 137 -17.34 -5.07 -40.08
N VAL A 138 -16.09 -5.53 -40.03
CA VAL A 138 -15.43 -5.96 -38.79
C VAL A 138 -15.22 -4.78 -37.84
N LYS A 139 -14.81 -3.62 -38.36
CA LYS A 139 -14.61 -2.40 -37.58
C LYS A 139 -15.91 -1.91 -36.94
N CYS A 140 -17.02 -1.90 -37.67
CA CYS A 140 -18.34 -1.58 -37.13
C CYS A 140 -18.76 -2.58 -36.03
N ALA A 141 -18.53 -3.88 -36.24
CA ALA A 141 -18.82 -4.90 -35.22
C ALA A 141 -17.97 -4.74 -33.93
N LEU A 142 -16.79 -4.12 -34.04
CA LEU A 142 -15.90 -3.87 -32.92
C LEU A 142 -16.12 -2.50 -32.23
N GLN A 143 -16.93 -1.60 -32.78
CA GLN A 143 -17.16 -0.27 -32.19
C GLN A 143 -17.80 -0.31 -30.80
N ASP A 144 -18.63 -1.33 -30.53
CA ASP A 144 -19.29 -1.51 -29.23
C ASP A 144 -18.33 -2.00 -28.13
N PHE A 145 -17.16 -2.51 -28.53
CA PHE A 145 -16.07 -2.88 -27.62
C PHE A 145 -15.14 -1.68 -27.44
N THR A 146 -15.63 -0.57 -26.89
CA THR A 146 -14.78 0.56 -26.55
C THR A 146 -13.74 0.12 -25.50
N VAL A 147 -12.49 -0.03 -25.92
CA VAL A 147 -11.34 -0.14 -25.00
C VAL A 147 -11.12 1.27 -24.46
N LEU A 148 -11.67 1.55 -23.27
CA LEU A 148 -11.30 2.77 -22.55
C LEU A 148 -9.76 2.75 -22.40
N PRO A 149 -9.05 3.82 -22.79
CA PRO A 149 -7.61 3.86 -22.57
C PRO A 149 -7.36 3.70 -21.08
N THR A 150 -6.51 2.73 -20.72
CA THR A 150 -6.03 2.56 -19.36
C THR A 150 -5.39 3.89 -18.95
N PRO A 151 -5.86 4.56 -17.89
CA PRO A 151 -5.21 5.78 -17.41
C PRO A 151 -3.75 5.46 -17.09
N ILE A 152 -2.83 6.20 -17.71
CA ILE A 152 -1.39 6.18 -17.42
C ILE A 152 -1.15 6.93 -16.11
#